data_AF-A0A1H1EPW4-F1
#
_entry.id   AF-A0A1H1EPW4-F1
#
_cell.length_a   1.000
_cell.length_b   1.000
_cell.length_c   1.000
_cell.angle_alpha   90.00
_cell.angle_beta   90.00
_cell.angle_gamma   90.00
#
_symmetry.space_group_name_H-M   'P 1'
#
loop_
_entity.id
_entity.type
_entity.pdbx_description
1 polymer ?
#
loop_
_entity_poly.entity_id
_entity_poly.type
_entity_poly.pdbx_seq_one_letter_code
_entity_poly.pdbx_strand_id
1 'polypeptide(L)'
;MFRTPLTAFRSLAIAEAISWTLLILGLVIRSAFDLPVAVTIGGGIHGFVFLCYGATAVLVAWNNRWSIVPTVCAVGAAIVPYATVPTEMVLRRRGLLAGEWRTEATEDPRDRRPLDGFLRWFVRRPIVLAVILAVGIVTAYVALLVIGPPGRA
;
A
#
# COMPACT_ATOMS: atom_id res chain seq x y z
N MET A 1 15.39 2.53 2.10
CA MET A 1 14.49 1.40 1.77
C MET A 1 13.69 1.63 0.49
N PHE A 2 13.20 2.84 0.18
CA PHE A 2 12.29 3.12 -0.95
C PHE A 2 12.96 3.54 -2.27
N ARG A 3 14.17 3.02 -2.57
CA ARG A 3 14.95 3.49 -3.72
C ARG A 3 14.39 3.01 -5.06
N THR A 4 13.69 1.88 -5.08
CA THR A 4 13.11 1.28 -6.29
C THR A 4 11.65 0.86 -6.04
N PRO A 5 10.83 0.71 -7.11
CA PRO A 5 9.47 0.17 -6.99
C PRO A 5 9.42 -1.17 -6.25
N LEU A 6 10.35 -2.08 -6.57
CA LEU A 6 10.48 -3.38 -5.91
C LEU A 6 10.70 -3.25 -4.40
N THR A 7 11.67 -2.44 -4.00
CA THR A 7 12.03 -2.31 -2.58
C THR A 7 10.92 -1.63 -1.78
N ALA A 8 10.25 -0.64 -2.37
CA ALA A 8 9.07 -0.01 -1.79
C ALA A 8 7.93 -1.02 -1.57
N PHE A 9 7.52 -1.71 -2.64
CA PHE A 9 6.41 -2.67 -2.59
C PHE A 9 6.71 -3.80 -1.60
N ARG A 10 7.92 -4.37 -1.64
CA ARG A 10 8.33 -5.46 -0.75
C ARG A 10 8.34 -5.03 0.71
N SER A 11 8.87 -3.85 1.03
CA SER A 11 8.88 -3.34 2.40
C SER A 11 7.46 -3.26 2.97
N LEU A 12 6.50 -2.75 2.20
CA LEU A 12 5.12 -2.65 2.66
C LEU A 12 4.41 -4.01 2.69
N ALA A 13 4.69 -4.92 1.76
CA ALA A 13 4.15 -6.28 1.82
C ALA A 13 4.58 -7.02 3.09
N ILE A 14 5.85 -6.90 3.47
CA ILE A 14 6.38 -7.50 4.71
C ILE A 14 5.79 -6.79 5.94
N ALA A 15 5.74 -5.46 5.94
CA ALA A 15 5.14 -4.70 7.03
C ALA A 15 3.66 -5.06 7.23
N GLU A 16 2.93 -5.27 6.14
CA GLU A 16 1.53 -5.66 6.16
C GLU A 16 1.35 -7.06 6.78
N ALA A 17 2.18 -8.04 6.39
CA ALA A 17 2.18 -9.36 7.01
C ALA A 17 2.46 -9.31 8.52
N ILE A 18 3.44 -8.50 8.96
CA ILE A 18 3.73 -8.28 10.38
C ILE A 18 2.51 -7.65 11.08
N SER A 19 1.88 -6.66 10.45
CA SER A 19 0.72 -5.98 11.02
C SER A 19 -0.50 -6.90 11.15
N TRP A 20 -0.70 -7.84 10.23
CA TRP A 20 -1.69 -8.92 10.36
C TRP A 20 -1.41 -9.78 11.59
N THR A 21 -0.15 -10.17 11.81
CA THR A 21 0.22 -10.92 13.01
C THR A 21 -0.11 -10.14 14.28
N LEU A 22 0.18 -8.83 14.32
CA LEU A 22 -0.18 -7.97 15.46
C LEU A 22 -1.69 -7.88 15.67
N LEU A 23 -2.48 -7.74 14.60
CA LEU A 23 -3.94 -7.71 14.68
C LEU A 23 -4.50 -9.05 15.17
N ILE A 24 -4.06 -10.17 14.61
CA ILE A 24 -4.49 -11.50 15.02
C ILE A 24 -4.14 -11.74 16.49
N LEU A 25 -2.91 -11.40 16.90
CA LEU A 25 -2.50 -11.49 18.30
C LEU A 25 -3.38 -10.61 19.19
N GLY A 26 -3.69 -9.39 18.76
CA GLY A 26 -4.63 -8.51 19.47
C GLY A 26 -6.02 -9.13 19.63
N LEU A 27 -6.55 -9.79 18.60
CA LEU A 27 -7.84 -10.50 18.65
C LEU A 27 -7.81 -11.69 19.61
N VAL A 28 -6.70 -12.45 19.62
CA VAL A 28 -6.50 -13.57 20.56
C VAL A 28 -6.41 -13.05 21.99
N ILE A 29 -5.60 -12.01 22.23
CA ILE A 29 -5.44 -11.41 23.56
C ILE A 29 -6.77 -10.87 24.09
N ARG A 30 -7.53 -10.15 23.25
CA ARG A 30 -8.87 -9.68 23.61
C ARG A 30 -9.76 -10.84 24.02
N SER A 31 -9.77 -11.93 23.26
CA SER A 31 -10.65 -13.08 23.52
C SER A 31 -10.23 -13.88 24.76
N ALA A 32 -8.93 -14.02 25.03
CA ALA A 32 -8.39 -14.84 26.10
C ALA A 32 -8.25 -14.11 27.44
N PHE A 33 -8.00 -12.79 27.41
CA PHE A 33 -7.67 -11.98 28.60
C PHE A 33 -8.59 -10.78 28.79
N ASP A 34 -9.65 -10.64 27.99
CA ASP A 34 -10.59 -9.51 28.01
C ASP A 34 -9.91 -8.13 27.93
N LEU A 35 -8.84 -8.04 27.12
CA LEU A 35 -8.06 -6.82 26.91
C LEU A 35 -8.38 -6.19 25.53
N PRO A 36 -9.46 -5.39 25.40
CA PRO A 36 -9.87 -4.80 24.11
C PRO A 36 -8.84 -3.82 23.53
N VAL A 37 -8.01 -3.20 24.38
CA VAL A 37 -6.94 -2.27 23.97
C VAL A 37 -5.94 -2.93 23.00
N ALA A 38 -5.72 -4.25 23.10
CA ALA A 38 -4.83 -4.97 22.20
C ALA A 38 -5.31 -4.94 20.75
N VAL A 39 -6.64 -5.00 20.53
CA VAL A 39 -7.25 -4.86 19.20
C VAL A 39 -7.19 -3.41 18.72
N THR A 40 -7.38 -2.42 19.60
CA THR A 40 -7.25 -1.01 19.23
C THR A 40 -5.84 -0.70 18.71
N ILE A 41 -4.80 -1.18 19.40
CA ILE A 41 -3.41 -0.98 18.97
C ILE A 41 -3.11 -1.80 17.72
N GLY A 42 -3.35 -3.11 17.73
CA GLY A 42 -3.05 -4.00 16.60
C GLY A 42 -3.82 -3.63 15.34
N GLY A 43 -5.12 -3.37 15.47
CA GLY A 43 -5.98 -2.91 14.38
C GLY A 43 -5.64 -1.52 13.89
N GLY A 44 -5.25 -0.60 14.79
CA GLY A 44 -4.80 0.72 14.41
C GLY A 44 -3.53 0.69 13.54
N ILE A 45 -2.52 -0.07 13.97
CA ILE A 45 -1.28 -0.30 13.22
C ILE A 45 -1.59 -0.97 11.88
N HIS A 46 -2.37 -2.05 11.88
CA HIS A 46 -2.74 -2.77 10.67
C HIS A 46 -3.47 -1.88 9.66
N GLY A 47 -4.49 -1.13 10.08
CA GLY A 47 -5.24 -0.23 9.21
C GLY A 47 -4.35 0.84 8.55
N PHE A 48 -3.40 1.40 9.29
CA PHE A 48 -2.45 2.37 8.71
C PHE A 48 -1.51 1.72 7.69
N VAL A 49 -0.96 0.55 8.00
CA VAL A 49 -0.07 -0.19 7.08
C VAL A 49 -0.82 -0.66 5.84
N PHE A 50 -2.07 -1.11 5.98
CA PHE A 50 -2.98 -1.48 4.90
C PHE A 50 -3.14 -0.34 3.88
N LEU A 51 -3.41 0.89 4.36
CA LEU A 51 -3.53 2.06 3.48
C LEU A 51 -2.21 2.41 2.79
N CYS A 52 -1.09 2.35 3.52
CA CYS A 52 0.24 2.57 2.95
C CYS A 52 0.58 1.56 1.85
N TYR A 53 0.27 0.28 2.06
CA TYR A 53 0.48 -0.78 1.08
C TYR A 53 -0.39 -0.54 -0.16
N GLY A 54 -1.69 -0.27 0.01
CA GLY A 54 -2.61 0.00 -1.10
C GLY A 54 -2.18 1.20 -1.94
N ALA A 55 -1.81 2.32 -1.30
CA ALA A 55 -1.31 3.50 -2.00
C ALA A 55 0.00 3.22 -2.77
N THR A 56 0.92 2.46 -2.16
CA THR A 56 2.17 2.04 -2.80
C THR A 56 1.90 1.11 -3.98
N ALA A 57 0.96 0.18 -3.86
CA ALA A 57 0.57 -0.71 -4.95
C ALA A 57 0.03 0.07 -6.15
N VAL A 58 -0.83 1.07 -5.94
CA VAL A 58 -1.34 1.94 -7.01
C VAL A 58 -0.21 2.77 -7.64
N LEU A 59 0.67 3.35 -6.82
CA LEU A 59 1.81 4.14 -7.31
C LEU A 59 2.76 3.29 -8.17
N VAL A 60 3.10 2.08 -7.71
CA VAL A 60 3.96 1.14 -8.44
C VAL A 60 3.27 0.63 -9.70
N ALA A 61 1.98 0.33 -9.64
CA ALA A 61 1.19 -0.07 -10.80
C ALA A 61 1.20 1.01 -11.89
N TRP A 62 1.07 2.28 -11.49
CA TRP A 62 1.17 3.40 -12.43
C TRP A 62 2.59 3.57 -12.97
N ASN A 63 3.61 3.55 -12.10
CA ASN A 63 5.01 3.65 -12.52
C ASN A 63 5.40 2.53 -13.49
N ASN A 64 5.08 1.28 -13.17
CA ASN A 64 5.44 0.12 -13.97
C ASN A 64 4.39 -0.22 -15.04
N ARG A 65 3.38 0.64 -15.20
CA ARG A 65 2.34 0.57 -16.24
C ARG A 65 1.63 -0.78 -16.28
N TRP A 66 1.24 -1.26 -15.10
CA TRP A 66 0.47 -2.49 -14.99
C TRP A 66 -0.86 -2.37 -15.71
N SER A 67 -1.34 -3.49 -16.21
CA SER A 67 -2.76 -3.62 -16.57
C SER A 67 -3.61 -3.59 -15.29
N ILE A 68 -4.93 -3.46 -15.47
CA ILE A 68 -5.86 -3.34 -14.34
C ILE A 68 -5.87 -4.59 -13.44
N VAL A 69 -5.68 -5.78 -14.03
CA VAL A 69 -5.80 -7.05 -13.32
C VAL A 69 -4.72 -7.21 -12.22
N PRO A 70 -3.41 -7.09 -12.50
CA PRO A 70 -2.39 -7.11 -11.45
C PRO A 70 -2.61 -6.05 -10.36
N THR A 71 -3.11 -4.88 -10.74
CA THR A 71 -3.38 -3.78 -9.81
C THR A 71 -4.48 -4.14 -8.82
N VAL A 72 -5.62 -4.63 -9.33
CA VAL A 72 -6.75 -5.06 -8.49
C VAL A 72 -6.35 -6.25 -7.62
N CYS A 73 -5.63 -7.24 -8.17
CA CYS A 73 -5.11 -8.36 -7.38
C CYS A 73 -4.16 -7.89 -6.26
N ALA A 74 -3.27 -6.93 -6.56
CA ALA A 74 -2.33 -6.41 -5.58
C ALA A 74 -3.03 -5.67 -4.44
N VAL A 75 -4.00 -4.82 -4.74
CA VAL A 75 -4.79 -4.09 -3.73
C VAL A 75 -5.67 -5.05 -2.94
N GLY A 76 -6.35 -5.98 -3.62
CA GLY A 76 -7.20 -6.99 -2.96
C GLY A 76 -6.42 -7.93 -2.04
N ALA A 77 -5.14 -8.19 -2.33
CA ALA A 77 -4.29 -9.01 -1.48
C ALA A 77 -4.09 -8.44 -0.07
N ALA A 78 -4.30 -7.14 0.14
CA ALA A 78 -4.22 -6.53 1.48
C ALA A 78 -5.41 -6.92 2.40
N ILE A 79 -6.51 -7.43 1.82
CA ILE A 79 -7.70 -7.84 2.58
C ILE A 79 -7.52 -9.24 3.18
N VAL A 80 -6.73 -10.09 2.51
CA VAL A 80 -6.53 -11.48 2.91
C VAL A 80 -5.24 -11.58 3.75
N PRO A 81 -5.30 -12.12 4.98
CA PRO A 81 -4.12 -12.27 5.83
C PRO A 81 -2.94 -12.91 5.10
N TYR A 82 -1.77 -12.29 5.21
CA TYR A 82 -0.50 -12.74 4.64
C TYR A 82 -0.44 -12.82 3.10
N ALA A 83 -1.50 -12.47 2.37
CA ALA A 83 -1.54 -12.63 0.91
C ALA A 83 -0.68 -11.59 0.16
N THR A 84 -0.29 -10.49 0.81
CA THR A 84 0.61 -9.47 0.26
C THR A 84 1.99 -10.03 -0.07
N VAL A 85 2.53 -10.97 0.73
CA VAL A 85 3.86 -11.56 0.51
C VAL A 85 3.89 -12.51 -0.70
N PRO A 86 2.99 -13.51 -0.85
CA PRO A 86 2.90 -14.30 -2.08
C PRO A 86 2.63 -13.42 -3.31
N THR A 87 1.81 -12.38 -3.17
CA THR A 87 1.51 -11.44 -4.25
C THR A 87 2.77 -10.70 -4.70
N GLU A 88 3.57 -10.18 -3.76
CA GLU A 88 4.89 -9.60 -4.05
C GLU A 88 5.79 -10.60 -4.77
N MET A 89 5.84 -11.86 -4.33
CA MET A 89 6.68 -12.89 -4.94
C MET A 89 6.26 -13.17 -6.39
N VAL A 90 4.95 -13.27 -6.65
CA VAL A 90 4.41 -13.49 -8.00
C VAL A 90 4.68 -12.29 -8.92
N LEU A 91 4.41 -11.08 -8.44
CA LEU A 91 4.64 -9.85 -9.22
C LEU A 91 6.11 -9.64 -9.53
N ARG A 92 6.99 -9.93 -8.56
CA ARG A 92 8.45 -9.92 -8.77
C ARG A 92 8.88 -10.93 -9.82
N ARG A 93 8.40 -12.19 -9.72
CA ARG A 93 8.74 -13.26 -10.68
C ARG A 93 8.26 -12.94 -12.09
N ARG A 94 7.14 -12.23 -12.23
CA ARG A 94 6.61 -11.75 -13.52
C ARG A 94 7.32 -10.49 -14.05
N GLY A 95 8.34 -9.99 -13.35
CA GLY A 95 9.07 -8.76 -13.73
C GLY A 95 8.25 -7.48 -13.53
N LEU A 96 7.05 -7.56 -12.97
CA LEU A 96 6.14 -6.42 -12.81
C LEU A 96 6.65 -5.40 -11.79
N LEU A 97 7.56 -5.79 -10.89
CA LEU A 97 8.19 -4.90 -9.92
C LEU A 97 9.58 -4.41 -10.35
N ALA A 98 10.09 -4.85 -11.51
CA ALA A 98 11.42 -4.50 -11.98
C ALA A 98 11.49 -3.04 -12.47
N GLY A 99 12.72 -2.51 -12.53
CA GLY A 99 13.01 -1.18 -13.04
C GLY A 99 13.16 -0.12 -11.94
N GLU A 100 13.39 1.11 -12.40
CA GLU A 100 13.57 2.30 -11.57
C GLU A 100 12.31 3.15 -11.54
N TRP A 101 12.27 4.09 -10.59
CA TRP A 101 11.25 5.13 -10.58
C TRP A 101 11.36 6.01 -11.84
N ARG A 102 10.27 6.13 -12.59
CA ARG A 102 10.21 6.90 -13.84
C ARG A 102 10.19 8.40 -13.56
N THR A 103 11.38 8.95 -13.38
CA THR A 103 11.60 10.38 -13.15
C THR A 103 11.74 11.18 -14.45
N GLU A 104 12.11 10.50 -15.55
CA GLU A 104 12.34 11.12 -16.87
C GLU A 104 11.34 10.61 -17.91
N ALA A 105 11.17 11.38 -18.99
CA ALA A 105 10.35 10.96 -20.12
C ALA A 105 11.11 9.89 -20.92
N THR A 106 10.44 8.78 -21.21
CA THR A 106 10.94 7.72 -22.08
C THR A 106 10.43 7.92 -23.51
N GLU A 107 11.00 7.21 -24.47
CA GLU A 107 10.56 7.26 -25.88
C GLU A 107 9.16 6.65 -26.11
N ASP A 108 8.57 6.06 -25.08
CA ASP A 108 7.27 5.41 -25.17
C ASP A 108 6.14 6.42 -25.45
N PRO A 109 5.31 6.21 -26.49
CA PRO A 109 4.24 7.14 -26.88
C PRO A 109 3.26 7.49 -25.76
N ARG A 110 3.04 6.59 -24.79
CA ARG A 110 2.12 6.85 -23.66
C ARG A 110 2.64 7.96 -22.74
N ASP A 111 3.95 8.22 -22.70
CA ASP A 111 4.51 9.30 -21.86
C ASP A 111 4.06 10.71 -22.25
N ARG A 112 3.48 10.86 -23.45
CA ARG A 112 2.87 12.10 -23.93
C ARG A 112 1.51 12.38 -23.28
N ARG A 113 0.94 11.42 -22.54
CA ARG A 113 -0.32 11.61 -21.81
C ARG A 113 -0.12 12.58 -20.64
N PRO A 114 -1.09 13.49 -20.38
CA PRO A 114 -0.97 14.48 -19.30
C PRO A 114 -0.83 13.83 -17.92
N LEU A 115 -1.49 12.69 -17.72
CA LEU A 115 -1.41 11.90 -16.49
C LEU A 115 0.03 11.42 -16.20
N ASP A 116 0.77 10.95 -17.22
CA ASP A 116 2.15 10.49 -17.03
C ASP A 116 3.10 11.66 -16.74
N GLY A 117 2.80 12.86 -17.23
CA GLY A 117 3.49 14.09 -16.82
C GLY A 117 3.32 14.42 -15.34
N PHE A 118 2.11 14.25 -14.81
CA PHE A 118 1.80 14.44 -13.39
C PHE A 118 2.53 13.41 -12.51
N LEU A 119 2.49 12.13 -12.88
CA LEU A 119 3.23 11.08 -12.16
C LEU A 119 4.73 11.40 -12.11
N ARG A 120 5.35 11.76 -13.24
CA ARG A 120 6.78 12.11 -13.30
C ARG A 120 7.12 13.28 -12.39
N TRP A 121 6.29 14.34 -12.39
CA TRP A 121 6.49 15.47 -11.50
C TRP A 121 6.49 15.04 -10.02
N PHE A 122 5.57 14.14 -9.66
CA PHE A 122 5.42 13.63 -8.31
C PHE A 122 6.60 12.77 -7.88
N VAL A 123 7.00 11.82 -8.73
CA VAL A 123 8.11 10.89 -8.49
C VAL A 123 9.47 11.62 -8.48
N ARG A 124 9.62 12.70 -9.25
CA ARG A 124 10.82 13.58 -9.19
C ARG A 124 10.95 14.35 -7.87
N ARG A 125 9.86 14.51 -7.11
CA ARG A 125 9.82 15.25 -5.85
C ARG A 125 9.49 14.30 -4.70
N PRO A 126 10.40 13.40 -4.30
CA PRO A 126 10.10 12.32 -3.36
C PRO A 126 9.59 12.81 -2.00
N ILE A 127 10.06 13.96 -1.52
CA ILE A 127 9.58 14.55 -0.27
C ILE A 127 8.12 15.02 -0.41
N VAL A 128 7.79 15.72 -1.50
CA VAL A 128 6.43 16.19 -1.77
C VAL A 128 5.45 15.02 -1.92
N LEU A 129 5.87 14.00 -2.68
CA LEU A 129 5.14 12.73 -2.83
C LEU A 129 4.92 12.07 -1.47
N ALA A 130 5.96 11.92 -0.65
CA ALA A 130 5.85 11.32 0.68
C ALA A 130 4.92 12.11 1.60
N VAL A 131 5.00 13.45 1.61
CA VAL A 131 4.13 14.31 2.43
C VAL A 131 2.69 14.21 1.97
N ILE A 132 2.42 14.28 0.66
CA ILE A 132 1.05 14.20 0.13
C ILE A 132 0.44 12.83 0.39
N LEU A 133 1.20 11.74 0.19
CA LEU A 133 0.74 10.40 0.55
C LEU A 133 0.49 10.29 2.05
N ALA A 134 1.40 10.79 2.90
CA ALA A 134 1.23 10.74 4.35
C ALA A 134 -0.03 11.50 4.79
N VAL A 135 -0.23 12.73 4.31
CA VAL A 135 -1.42 13.53 4.61
C VAL A 135 -2.68 12.84 4.11
N GLY A 136 -2.68 12.33 2.87
CA GLY A 136 -3.82 11.61 2.30
C GLY A 136 -4.17 10.33 3.08
N ILE A 137 -3.16 9.54 3.43
CA ILE A 137 -3.31 8.31 4.22
C ILE A 137 -3.81 8.62 5.63
N VAL A 138 -3.22 9.61 6.32
CA VAL A 138 -3.67 10.02 7.66
C VAL A 138 -5.10 10.55 7.60
N THR A 139 -5.44 11.35 6.59
CA THR A 139 -6.80 11.88 6.41
C THR A 139 -7.80 10.73 6.19
N ALA A 140 -7.48 9.80 5.28
CA ALA A 140 -8.32 8.63 5.04
C ALA A 140 -8.45 7.76 6.28
N TYR A 141 -7.35 7.51 6.99
CA TYR A 141 -7.31 6.74 8.22
C TYR A 141 -8.19 7.36 9.32
N VAL A 142 -8.02 8.66 9.58
CA VAL A 142 -8.81 9.39 10.58
C VAL A 142 -10.28 9.42 10.17
N ALA A 143 -10.60 9.66 8.89
CA ALA A 143 -11.97 9.62 8.41
C ALA A 143 -12.62 8.23 8.63
N LEU A 144 -11.89 7.14 8.34
CA LEU A 144 -12.37 5.78 8.59
C LEU A 144 -12.58 5.50 10.08
N LEU A 145 -11.75 6.05 10.96
CA LEU A 145 -11.94 5.94 12.41
C LEU A 145 -13.16 6.72 12.90
N VAL A 146 -13.45 7.88 12.32
CA VAL A 146 -14.61 8.73 12.68
C VAL A 146 -15.92 8.16 12.16
N ILE A 147 -15.95 7.68 10.91
CA ILE A 147 -17.16 7.12 10.28
C ILE A 147 -17.53 5.78 10.93
N GLY A 148 -16.53 5.00 11.36
CA GLY A 148 -16.76 3.66 11.89
C GLY A 148 -17.20 2.64 10.82
N PRO A 149 -17.52 1.40 11.21
CA PRO A 149 -17.91 0.35 10.26
C PRO A 149 -19.22 0.72 9.53
N PRO A 150 -19.30 0.59 8.19
CA PRO A 150 -20.54 0.80 7.46
C PRO A 150 -21.60 -0.19 7.95
N GLY A 151 -22.78 0.31 8.35
CA GLY A 151 -23.90 -0.48 8.86
C GLY A 151 -24.34 -0.20 10.30
N ARG A 152 -23.80 0.83 10.96
CA ARG A 152 -24.40 1.41 12.18
C ARG A 152 -25.23 2.64 11.80
N ALA A 153 -26.45 2.40 11.33
CA ALA A 153 -27.53 3.38 11.24
C ALA A 153 -28.78 2.75 11.86
#